data_AF-A0A0S8HFY2-F1
#
_entry.id   AF-A0A0S8HFY2-F1
#
_cell.length_a   1.000
_cell.length_b   1.000
_cell.length_c   1.000
_cell.angle_alpha   90.00
_cell.angle_beta   90.00
_cell.angle_gamma   90.00
#
_symmetry.space_group_name_H-M   'P 1'
#
loop_
_entity.id
_entity.type
_entity.pdbx_description
1 polymer ?
#
loop_
_entity_poly.entity_id
_entity_poly.type
_entity_poly.pdbx_seq_one_letter_code
_entity_poly.pdbx_strand_id
1 'polypeptide(L)'
;MHNQEILDFIKENSALFWYTPEEDKKYISLEFLVETILNYGDEKSVRKLFDLVGIKRVAEIFYQQTSRERINYHERTVNFFNLYFKRHA
;
A
#
# COMPACT_ATOMS: atom_id res chain seq x y z
N MET A 1 0.24 12.47 -11.21
CA MET A 1 -0.79 11.56 -11.76
C MET A 1 -0.21 10.16 -11.76
N HIS A 2 -0.98 9.16 -11.34
CA HIS A 2 -0.58 7.76 -11.44
C HIS A 2 -0.44 7.35 -12.90
N ASN A 3 0.43 6.38 -13.16
CA ASN A 3 0.46 5.71 -14.46
C ASN A 3 -0.77 4.79 -14.60
N GLN A 4 -1.04 4.32 -15.82
CA GLN A 4 -2.22 3.48 -16.10
C GLN A 4 -2.22 2.18 -15.27
N GLU A 5 -1.05 1.59 -15.04
CA GLU A 5 -0.91 0.33 -14.31
C GLU A 5 -1.34 0.44 -12.84
N ILE A 6 -1.05 1.58 -12.18
CA ILE A 6 -1.50 1.82 -10.81
C ILE A 6 -3.01 2.06 -10.75
N LEU A 7 -3.59 2.73 -11.75
CA LEU A 7 -5.05 2.90 -11.83
C LEU A 7 -5.76 1.55 -12.00
N ASP A 8 -5.23 0.68 -12.86
CA ASP A 8 -5.75 -0.67 -13.05
C ASP A 8 -5.59 -1.51 -11.77
N PHE A 9 -4.48 -1.36 -11.05
CA PHE A 9 -4.25 -2.04 -9.79
C PHE A 9 -5.21 -1.59 -8.66
N ILE A 10 -5.52 -0.28 -8.58
CA ILE A 10 -6.55 0.25 -7.67
C ILE A 10 -7.91 -0.36 -8.02
N LYS A 11 -8.23 -0.46 -9.32
CA LYS A 11 -9.50 -1.04 -9.79
C LYS A 11 -9.61 -2.54 -9.49
N GLU A 12 -8.53 -3.29 -9.67
CA GLU A 12 -8.48 -4.72 -9.31
C GLU A 12 -8.73 -4.95 -7.81
N ASN A 13 -8.28 -4.01 -6.96
CA ASN A 13 -8.44 -4.05 -5.52
C ASN A 13 -9.58 -3.13 -5.02
N SER A 14 -10.54 -2.75 -5.88
CA SER A 14 -11.47 -1.66 -5.57
C SER A 14 -12.33 -1.91 -4.33
N ALA A 15 -12.57 -3.17 -3.98
CA ALA A 15 -13.31 -3.58 -2.79
C ALA A 15 -12.60 -3.19 -1.48
N LEU A 16 -11.27 -3.04 -1.48
CA LEU A 16 -10.52 -2.57 -0.31
C LEU A 16 -10.76 -1.08 -0.03
N PHE A 17 -11.26 -0.33 -1.02
CA PHE A 17 -11.55 1.11 -0.94
C PHE A 17 -13.05 1.39 -0.85
N TRP A 18 -13.80 0.56 -0.11
CA TRP A 18 -15.27 0.59 -0.05
C TRP A 18 -15.87 1.92 0.44
N TYR A 19 -15.12 2.75 1.15
CA TYR A 19 -15.53 4.08 1.61
C TYR A 19 -15.14 5.23 0.65
N THR A 20 -14.43 4.92 -0.44
CA THR A 20 -14.06 5.90 -1.47
C THR A 20 -15.03 5.80 -2.65
N PRO A 21 -15.71 6.89 -3.06
CA PRO A 21 -16.54 6.92 -4.25
C PRO A 21 -15.77 6.43 -5.49
N GLU A 22 -16.45 5.73 -6.41
CA GLU A 22 -15.79 5.09 -7.56
C GLU A 22 -15.07 6.11 -8.46
N GLU A 23 -15.69 7.27 -8.65
CA GLU A 23 -15.15 8.42 -9.39
C GLU A 23 -13.86 9.01 -8.77
N ASP A 24 -13.69 8.82 -7.45
CA ASP A 24 -12.59 9.37 -6.67
C ASP A 24 -11.43 8.39 -6.47
N LYS A 25 -11.64 7.09 -6.72
CA LYS A 25 -10.60 6.06 -6.55
C LYS A 25 -9.34 6.34 -7.38
N LYS A 26 -9.48 6.99 -8.55
CA LYS A 26 -8.32 7.40 -9.37
C LYS A 26 -7.44 8.47 -8.73
N TYR A 27 -7.93 9.16 -7.70
CA TYR A 27 -7.20 10.19 -6.94
C TYR A 27 -6.61 9.65 -5.63
N ILE A 28 -6.78 8.36 -5.31
CA ILE A 28 -6.12 7.71 -4.16
C ILE A 28 -4.62 7.98 -4.21
N SER A 29 -4.04 8.47 -3.12
CA SER A 29 -2.59 8.72 -3.08
C SER A 29 -1.80 7.41 -3.05
N LEU A 30 -0.52 7.47 -3.43
CA LEU A 30 0.35 6.29 -3.37
C LEU A 30 0.53 5.79 -1.93
N GLU A 31 0.63 6.71 -0.98
CA GLU A 31 0.78 6.43 0.45
C GLU A 31 -0.44 5.68 0.99
N PHE A 32 -1.64 6.13 0.60
CA PHE A 32 -2.89 5.49 1.00
C PHE A 32 -3.09 4.13 0.32
N LEU A 33 -2.69 3.99 -0.95
CA LEU A 33 -2.65 2.69 -1.64
C LEU A 33 -1.72 1.70 -0.93
N VAL A 34 -0.49 2.11 -0.59
CA VAL A 34 0.47 1.26 0.13
C VAL A 34 -0.09 0.81 1.47
N GLU A 35 -0.60 1.74 2.28
CA GLU A 35 -1.18 1.44 3.58
C GLU A 35 -2.34 0.43 3.49
N THR A 36 -3.24 0.64 2.52
CA THR A 36 -4.39 -0.23 2.31
C THR A 36 -3.98 -1.64 1.89
N ILE A 37 -3.07 -1.76 0.92
CA ILE A 37 -2.63 -3.06 0.40
C ILE A 37 -1.83 -3.84 1.45
N LEU A 38 -0.95 -3.18 2.22
CA LEU A 38 -0.19 -3.87 3.26
C LEU A 38 -1.09 -4.31 4.43
N ASN A 39 -2.15 -3.57 4.76
CA ASN A 39 -3.08 -3.96 5.83
C ASN A 39 -4.08 -5.03 5.41
N TYR A 40 -4.66 -4.92 4.21
CA TYR A 40 -5.86 -5.66 3.81
C TYR A 40 -5.71 -6.46 2.52
N GLY A 41 -4.65 -6.23 1.75
CA GLY A 41 -4.38 -6.97 0.53
C GLY A 41 -3.95 -8.40 0.79
N ASP A 42 -4.13 -9.26 -0.21
CA ASP A 42 -3.60 -10.62 -0.19
C ASP A 42 -2.13 -10.67 -0.69
N GLU A 43 -1.56 -11.87 -0.69
CA GLU A 43 -0.18 -12.09 -1.15
C GLU A 43 0.04 -11.61 -2.60
N LYS A 44 -0.95 -11.80 -3.48
CA LYS A 44 -0.85 -11.41 -4.89
C LYS A 44 -0.84 -9.89 -5.03
N SER A 45 -1.71 -9.21 -4.30
CA SER A 45 -1.78 -7.74 -4.28
C SER A 45 -0.51 -7.13 -3.71
N VAL A 46 0.05 -7.69 -2.62
CA VAL A 46 1.32 -7.22 -2.05
C VAL A 46 2.47 -7.42 -3.04
N ARG A 47 2.56 -8.59 -3.69
CA ARG A 47 3.58 -8.85 -4.71
C ARG A 47 3.45 -7.87 -5.88
N LYS A 48 2.24 -7.66 -6.39
CA LYS A 48 1.99 -6.72 -7.50
C LYS A 48 2.30 -5.27 -7.11
N LEU A 49 2.03 -4.86 -5.87
CA LEU A 49 2.44 -3.56 -5.35
C LEU A 49 3.97 -3.39 -5.42
N PHE A 50 4.74 -4.40 -5.01
CA PHE A 50 6.19 -4.36 -5.11
C PHE A 50 6.70 -4.33 -6.54
N ASP A 51 6.06 -5.06 -7.45
CA ASP A 51 6.40 -5.07 -8.88
C ASP A 51 6.16 -3.68 -9.53
N LEU A 52 5.05 -3.02 -9.18
CA LEU A 52 4.67 -1.72 -9.77
C LEU A 52 5.39 -0.52 -9.15
N VAL A 53 5.57 -0.51 -7.83
CA VAL A 53 6.09 0.64 -7.08
C VAL A 53 7.58 0.49 -6.74
N GLY A 54 8.04 -0.75 -6.63
CA GLY A 54 9.38 -1.08 -6.16
C GLY A 54 9.44 -1.22 -4.64
N ILE A 55 10.00 -2.35 -4.17
CA ILE A 55 10.08 -2.70 -2.75
C ILE A 55 10.72 -1.60 -1.88
N LYS A 56 11.77 -0.94 -2.37
CA LYS A 56 12.46 0.15 -1.64
C LYS A 56 11.56 1.35 -1.42
N ARG A 57 10.78 1.74 -2.44
CA ARG A 57 9.86 2.87 -2.35
C ARG A 57 8.69 2.56 -1.42
N VAL A 58 8.17 1.33 -1.47
CA VAL A 58 7.13 0.88 -0.54
C VAL A 58 7.65 0.88 0.90
N ALA A 59 8.87 0.38 1.13
CA ALA A 59 9.51 0.40 2.45
C ALA A 59 9.71 1.83 2.98
N GLU A 60 10.14 2.77 2.13
CA GLU A 60 10.28 4.17 2.49
C GLU A 60 8.96 4.78 2.96
N ILE A 61 7.88 4.58 2.20
CA ILE A 61 6.53 5.05 2.55
C ILE A 61 6.06 4.43 3.87
N PHE A 62 6.25 3.11 4.02
CA PHE A 62 5.91 2.39 5.24
C PHE A 62 6.64 2.96 6.47
N TYR A 63 7.96 3.20 6.39
CA TYR A 63 8.73 3.77 7.50
C TYR A 63 8.36 5.23 7.79
N GLN A 64 8.03 6.03 6.76
CA GLN A 64 7.54 7.39 6.94
C GLN A 64 6.16 7.44 7.64
N GLN A 65 5.28 6.48 7.34
CA GLN A 65 3.96 6.42 7.97
C GLN A 65 4.03 5.83 9.38
N THR A 66 4.89 4.84 9.62
CA THR A 66 5.02 4.15 10.91
C THR A 66 5.88 4.87 11.95
N SER A 67 6.63 5.91 11.55
CA SER A 67 7.43 6.75 12.46
C SER A 67 6.62 7.86 13.15
N ARG A 68 5.33 7.98 12.85
CA ARG A 68 4.41 8.99 13.42
C ARG A 68 3.81 8.49 14.73
N GLU A 69 3.35 9.42 15.57
CA GLU A 69 2.67 9.10 16.83
C GLU A 69 1.36 8.31 16.61
N ARG A 70 0.62 8.66 15.54
CA ARG A 70 -0.58 7.93 15.11
C ARG A 70 -0.33 7.28 13.76
N ILE A 71 -0.60 5.98 13.69
CA ILE A 71 -0.39 5.15 12.51
C ILE A 71 -1.69 4.41 12.21
N ASN A 72 -2.01 4.23 10.93
CA ASN A 72 -3.21 3.50 10.49
C ASN A 72 -2.90 2.03 10.16
N TYR A 73 -1.69 1.57 10.44
CA TYR A 73 -1.29 0.18 10.26
C TYR A 73 -1.73 -0.68 11.45
N HIS A 74 -2.19 -1.90 11.18
CA HIS A 74 -2.37 -2.87 12.25
C HIS A 74 -1.01 -3.28 12.84
N GLU A 75 -0.94 -3.52 14.15
CA GLU A 75 0.31 -3.90 14.84
C GLU A 75 0.97 -5.12 14.19
N ARG A 76 0.18 -6.13 13.79
CA ARG A 76 0.68 -7.32 13.07
C ARG A 76 1.32 -6.97 11.71
N THR A 77 0.72 -6.02 11.00
CA THR A 77 1.21 -5.53 9.70
C THR A 77 2.54 -4.80 9.89
N VAL A 78 2.61 -3.92 10.89
CA VAL A 78 3.85 -3.21 11.24
C VAL A 78 4.95 -4.21 11.57
N ASN A 79 4.69 -5.19 12.45
CA ASN A 79 5.70 -6.16 12.83
C ASN A 79 6.20 -6.99 11.64
N PHE A 80 5.28 -7.55 10.85
CA PHE A 80 5.62 -8.39 9.71
C PHE A 80 6.44 -7.62 8.67
N PHE A 81 5.95 -6.47 8.20
CA PHE A 81 6.60 -5.71 7.15
C PHE A 81 7.88 -5.02 7.61
N ASN A 82 7.99 -4.66 8.89
CA ASN A 82 9.28 -4.21 9.43
C ASN A 82 10.37 -5.30 9.32
N LEU A 83 10.04 -6.56 9.64
CA LEU A 83 10.99 -7.68 9.48
C LEU A 83 11.28 -7.97 8.00
N TYR A 84 10.24 -7.93 7.16
CA TYR A 84 10.37 -8.18 5.73
C TYR A 84 11.26 -7.13 5.05
N PHE A 85 10.99 -5.84 5.27
CA PHE A 85 11.75 -4.75 4.66
C PHE A 85 13.19 -4.68 5.17
N LYS A 86 13.46 -4.98 6.45
CA LYS A 86 14.85 -5.10 6.94
C LYS A 86 15.70 -6.13 6.18
N ARG A 87 15.08 -7.15 5.61
CA ARG A 87 15.77 -8.21 4.85
C ARG A 87 15.85 -7.90 3.36
N HIS A 88 14.85 -7.21 2.80
CA HIS A 88 14.62 -7.14 1.36
C HIS A 88 14.69 -5.73 0.75
N ALA A 89 14.78 -4.67 1.56
CA ALA A 89 14.85 -3.28 1.12
C ALA A 89 16.11 -2.59 1.66
#